data_AF-A0A3C2DF09-F1
#
_entry.id   AF-A0A3C2DF09-F1
#
_cell.length_a   1.000
_cell.length_b   1.000
_cell.length_c   1.000
_cell.angle_alpha   90.00
_cell.angle_beta   90.00
_cell.angle_gamma   90.00
#
_symmetry.space_group_name_H-M   'P 1'
#
loop_
_entity.id
_entity.type
_entity.pdbx_description
1 polymer ?
#
loop_
_entity_poly.entity_id
_entity_poly.type
_entity_poly.pdbx_seq_one_letter_code
_entity_poly.pdbx_strand_id
1 'polypeptide(L)'
;DYEQHYFTLRDDPAWADDLRRLAAYDLVANNTDRKGGHVLAGDDGSLWAIDNALCFHHQFKVRTVIWDFAGDVIEEDLIADLQRLVADGPSDQLAGLLGTFERDALVVRARALAEAGRLPDDPSGRRIPWPLV
;
A
#
# COMPACT_ATOMS: atom_id res chain seq x y z
N ASP A 1 -0.37 -12.62 18.01
CA ASP A 1 -1.66 -12.45 18.70
C ASP A 1 -2.73 -12.21 17.63
N TYR A 2 -3.80 -13.02 17.56
CA TYR A 2 -4.84 -12.85 16.54
C TYR A 2 -5.69 -11.58 16.76
N GLU A 3 -5.59 -10.98 17.96
CA GLU A 3 -6.22 -9.70 18.27
C GLU A 3 -5.44 -8.51 17.68
N GLN A 4 -4.16 -8.67 17.34
CA GLN A 4 -3.33 -7.58 16.81
C GLN A 4 -3.39 -7.51 15.29
N HIS A 5 -4.56 -7.09 14.80
CA HIS A 5 -4.85 -6.84 13.40
C HIS A 5 -5.06 -5.34 13.13
N TYR A 6 -5.11 -4.94 11.86
CA TYR A 6 -5.30 -3.55 11.42
C TYR A 6 -6.22 -2.69 12.30
N PHE A 7 -7.46 -3.12 12.56
CA PHE A 7 -8.43 -2.31 13.32
C PHE A 7 -8.08 -2.07 14.80
N THR A 8 -7.18 -2.86 15.37
CA THR A 8 -6.66 -2.61 16.74
C THR A 8 -5.42 -1.72 16.71
N LEU A 9 -4.68 -1.71 15.60
CA LEU A 9 -3.45 -0.95 15.43
C LEU A 9 -3.71 0.49 14.95
N ARG A 10 -4.76 0.71 14.16
CA ARG A 10 -5.00 2.00 13.48
C ARG A 10 -5.23 3.19 14.41
N ASP A 11 -5.69 2.94 15.63
CA ASP A 11 -5.97 3.99 16.62
C ASP A 11 -4.75 4.26 17.53
N ASP A 12 -3.69 3.45 17.44
CA ASP A 12 -2.45 3.63 18.17
C ASP A 12 -1.50 4.51 17.33
N PRO A 13 -1.13 5.71 17.81
CA PRO A 13 -0.26 6.62 17.08
C PRO A 13 1.14 6.04 16.82
N ALA A 14 1.58 5.02 17.56
CA ALA A 14 2.85 4.35 17.31
C ALA A 14 2.91 3.67 15.93
N TRP A 15 1.76 3.27 15.37
CA TRP A 15 1.67 2.57 14.08
C TRP A 15 1.23 3.47 12.92
N ALA A 16 0.90 4.73 13.17
CA ALA A 16 0.29 5.61 12.18
C ALA A 16 1.14 5.74 10.90
N ASP A 17 2.46 5.93 11.04
CA ASP A 17 3.35 6.15 9.90
C ASP A 17 3.59 4.85 9.11
N ASP A 18 3.71 3.71 9.80
CA ASP A 18 3.83 2.40 9.15
C ASP A 18 2.55 2.04 8.37
N LEU A 19 1.38 2.37 8.91
CA LEU A 19 0.11 2.13 8.25
C LEU A 19 -0.08 3.05 7.03
N ARG A 20 0.34 4.32 7.08
CA ARG A 20 0.37 5.21 5.91
C ARG A 20 1.35 4.71 4.85
N ARG A 21 2.51 4.20 5.27
CA ARG A 21 3.49 3.58 4.36
C ARG A 21 2.90 2.35 3.67
N LEU A 22 2.16 1.53 4.40
CA LEU A 22 1.42 0.40 3.84
C LEU A 22 0.31 0.85 2.88
N ALA A 23 -0.38 1.96 3.17
CA ALA A 23 -1.36 2.57 2.28
C ALA A 23 -0.77 2.98 0.95
N ALA A 24 0.37 3.68 0.97
CA ALA A 24 1.10 4.00 -0.25
C ALA A 24 1.55 2.74 -0.99
N TYR A 25 2.06 1.73 -0.27
CA TYR A 25 2.49 0.46 -0.85
C TYR A 25 1.36 -0.25 -1.60
N ASP A 26 0.20 -0.44 -0.97
CA ASP A 26 -0.94 -1.13 -1.60
C ASP A 26 -1.43 -0.39 -2.86
N LEU A 27 -1.40 0.94 -2.87
CA LEU A 27 -1.77 1.73 -4.04
C LEU A 27 -0.79 1.52 -5.19
N VAL A 28 0.51 1.54 -4.90
CA VAL A 28 1.57 1.37 -5.90
C VAL A 28 1.63 -0.07 -6.41
N ALA A 29 1.61 -1.03 -5.48
CA ALA A 29 1.54 -2.47 -5.75
C ALA A 29 0.19 -2.89 -6.32
N ASN A 30 -0.85 -2.04 -6.27
CA ASN A 30 -2.21 -2.37 -6.71
C ASN A 30 -2.76 -3.63 -6.02
N ASN A 31 -2.61 -3.69 -4.69
CA ASN A 31 -3.09 -4.81 -3.87
C ASN A 31 -4.63 -4.86 -3.90
N THR A 32 -5.15 -6.02 -4.30
CA THR A 32 -6.60 -6.18 -4.52
C THR A 32 -7.32 -6.89 -3.38
N ASP A 33 -6.64 -7.20 -2.27
CA ASP A 33 -7.21 -8.00 -1.20
C ASP A 33 -6.59 -7.79 0.20
N ARG A 34 -6.12 -6.58 0.52
CA ARG A 34 -5.59 -6.29 1.86
C ARG A 34 -6.70 -6.17 2.89
N LYS A 35 -6.91 -7.25 3.64
CA LYS A 35 -7.83 -7.33 4.79
C LYS A 35 -7.15 -6.90 6.09
N GLY A 36 -7.94 -6.67 7.13
CA GLY A 36 -7.44 -6.26 8.43
C GLY A 36 -6.52 -7.30 9.08
N GLY A 37 -6.87 -8.59 8.98
CA GLY A 37 -6.04 -9.69 9.48
C GLY A 37 -4.73 -9.92 8.70
N HIS A 38 -4.51 -9.19 7.60
CA HIS A 38 -3.26 -9.26 6.84
C HIS A 38 -2.20 -8.26 7.36
N VAL A 39 -2.54 -7.46 8.37
CA VAL A 39 -1.66 -6.45 8.98
C VAL A 39 -1.44 -6.82 10.43
N LEU A 40 -0.20 -7.15 10.79
CA LEU A 40 0.15 -7.70 12.10
C LEU A 40 1.23 -6.84 12.75
N ALA A 41 1.11 -6.56 14.04
CA ALA A 41 2.22 -6.06 14.83
C ALA A 41 3.12 -7.24 15.21
N GLY A 42 4.39 -7.16 14.84
CA GLY A 42 5.40 -8.16 15.17
C GLY A 42 5.99 -7.95 16.56
N ASP A 43 6.46 -9.03 17.18
CA ASP A 43 7.18 -8.97 18.45
C ASP A 43 8.55 -8.26 18.34
N ASP A 44 8.99 -7.97 17.11
CA ASP A 44 10.18 -7.20 16.77
C ASP A 44 9.93 -5.69 16.68
N GLY A 45 8.70 -5.24 16.98
CA GLY A 45 8.30 -3.84 16.87
C GLY A 45 8.08 -3.37 15.43
N SER A 46 8.01 -4.29 14.46
CA SER A 46 7.72 -3.96 13.06
C SER A 46 6.29 -4.32 12.68
N LEU A 47 5.75 -3.58 11.70
CA LEU A 47 4.47 -3.89 11.08
C LEU A 47 4.65 -4.88 9.92
N TRP A 48 3.98 -6.03 10.01
CA TRP A 48 4.03 -7.08 9.01
C TRP A 48 2.77 -7.08 8.14
N ALA A 49 2.96 -6.84 6.84
CA ALA A 49 1.90 -6.89 5.83
C ALA A 49 2.00 -8.21 5.03
N ILE A 50 1.24 -9.21 5.43
CA ILE A 50 1.25 -10.56 4.81
C ILE A 50 0.27 -10.68 3.64
N ASP A 51 0.32 -11.81 2.93
CA ASP A 51 -0.60 -12.18 1.84
C ASP A 51 -0.70 -11.15 0.69
N ASN A 52 0.42 -10.94 -0.01
CA ASN A 52 0.53 -9.99 -1.12
C ASN A 52 0.47 -10.64 -2.52
N ALA A 53 -0.05 -11.87 -2.63
CA ALA A 53 -0.06 -12.60 -3.90
C ALA A 53 -0.93 -11.94 -4.99
N LEU A 54 -1.92 -11.12 -4.59
CA LEU A 54 -2.85 -10.45 -5.49
C LEU A 54 -2.47 -8.98 -5.74
N CYS A 55 -1.25 -8.78 -6.25
CA CYS A 55 -0.66 -7.48 -6.56
C CYS A 55 -0.23 -7.37 -8.04
N PHE A 56 0.23 -6.17 -8.40
CA PHE A 56 0.93 -5.75 -9.61
C PHE A 56 0.17 -5.79 -10.93
N HIS A 57 -1.09 -6.24 -10.92
CA HIS A 57 -1.93 -6.17 -12.12
C HIS A 57 -1.90 -4.77 -12.75
N HIS A 58 -1.75 -4.68 -14.06
CA HIS A 58 -1.60 -3.41 -14.77
C HIS A 58 -2.85 -2.51 -14.68
N GLN A 59 -4.04 -3.09 -14.79
CA GLN A 59 -5.30 -2.37 -14.51
C GLN A 59 -5.46 -2.08 -13.02
N PHE A 60 -5.87 -0.87 -12.68
CA PHE A 60 -6.15 -0.45 -11.31
C PHE A 60 -7.33 -1.23 -10.71
N LYS A 61 -7.07 -1.95 -9.62
CA LYS A 61 -7.97 -2.93 -8.98
C LYS A 61 -7.88 -2.90 -7.45
N VAL A 62 -7.27 -1.86 -6.86
CA VAL A 62 -7.03 -1.78 -5.42
C VAL A 62 -8.30 -2.09 -4.63
N ARG A 63 -8.16 -3.00 -3.66
CA ARG A 63 -9.12 -3.14 -2.56
C ARG A 63 -8.32 -3.37 -1.27
N THR A 64 -8.46 -2.45 -0.34
CA THR A 64 -7.66 -2.43 0.88
C THR A 64 -8.45 -1.81 2.03
N VAL A 65 -8.19 -2.23 3.27
CA VAL A 65 -8.80 -1.65 4.48
C VAL A 65 -8.22 -0.29 4.85
N ILE A 66 -7.06 0.09 4.30
CA ILE A 66 -6.33 1.30 4.67
C ILE A 66 -6.83 2.57 3.95
N TRP A 67 -8.04 2.54 3.37
CA TRP A 67 -8.73 3.75 2.93
C TRP A 67 -9.05 4.70 4.08
N ASP A 68 -8.94 4.27 5.34
CA ASP A 68 -9.06 5.14 6.51
C ASP A 68 -8.04 6.30 6.50
N PHE A 69 -6.92 6.16 5.77
CA PHE A 69 -5.90 7.21 5.59
C PHE A 69 -6.13 8.08 4.34
N ALA A 70 -7.31 8.00 3.72
CA ALA A 70 -7.63 8.82 2.57
C ALA A 70 -7.47 10.32 2.90
N GLY A 71 -6.71 11.03 2.07
CA GLY A 71 -6.44 12.45 2.24
C GLY A 71 -5.24 12.78 3.12
N ASP A 72 -4.67 11.82 3.86
CA ASP A 72 -3.46 12.04 4.66
C ASP A 72 -2.29 12.46 3.77
N VAL A 73 -1.46 13.36 4.30
CA VAL A 73 -0.22 13.78 3.66
C VAL A 73 0.79 12.64 3.67
N ILE A 74 1.53 12.49 2.58
CA ILE A 74 2.62 11.53 2.50
C ILE A 74 3.89 12.22 2.97
N GLU A 75 4.58 11.62 3.94
CA GLU A 75 5.84 12.12 4.49
C GLU A 75 6.93 12.25 3.40
N GLU A 76 7.80 13.24 3.56
CA GLU A 76 8.82 13.61 2.56
C GLU A 76 9.74 12.44 2.18
N ASP A 77 10.13 11.62 3.16
CA ASP A 77 10.97 10.44 2.94
C ASP A 77 10.27 9.40 2.05
N LEU A 78 8.97 9.21 2.23
CA LEU A 78 8.19 8.28 1.41
C LEU A 78 7.96 8.85 0.00
N ILE A 79 7.79 10.17 -0.15
CA ILE A 79 7.78 10.83 -1.47
C ILE A 79 9.12 10.60 -2.17
N ALA A 80 10.24 10.75 -1.46
CA ALA A 80 11.57 10.50 -2.01
C ALA A 80 11.74 9.03 -2.45
N ASP A 81 11.25 8.07 -1.66
CA ASP A 81 11.24 6.65 -2.02
C ASP A 81 10.46 6.40 -3.33
N LEU A 82 9.28 6.99 -3.46
CA LEU A 82 8.45 6.89 -4.68
C LEU A 82 9.15 7.52 -5.89
N GLN A 83 9.79 8.68 -5.71
CA GLN A 83 10.53 9.35 -6.79
C GLN A 83 11.73 8.52 -7.26
N ARG A 84 12.43 7.82 -6.36
CA ARG A 84 13.49 6.88 -6.74
C ARG A 84 12.94 5.72 -7.57
N LEU A 85 11.82 5.11 -7.16
CA LEU A 85 11.13 4.09 -7.95
C LEU A 85 10.72 4.60 -9.35
N VAL A 86 10.34 5.87 -9.47
CA VAL A 86 9.97 6.49 -10.74
C VAL A 86 11.19 6.75 -11.64
N ALA A 87 12.31 7.15 -11.06
CA ALA A 87 13.54 7.43 -11.79
C ALA A 87 14.25 6.14 -12.25
N ASP A 88 14.36 5.18 -11.35
CA ASP A 88 15.18 3.98 -11.53
C ASP A 88 14.36 2.79 -12.05
N GLY A 89 13.03 2.81 -11.87
CA GLY A 89 12.16 1.66 -12.10
C GLY A 89 12.23 0.63 -10.98
N PRO A 90 11.47 -0.49 -11.08
CA PRO A 90 11.59 -1.59 -10.13
C PRO A 90 12.99 -2.22 -10.20
N SER A 91 13.44 -2.81 -9.10
CA SER A 91 14.69 -3.60 -9.07
C SER A 91 14.68 -4.70 -10.14
N ASP A 92 15.86 -5.11 -10.61
CA ASP A 92 15.98 -6.17 -11.62
C ASP A 92 15.28 -7.48 -11.22
N GLN A 93 15.34 -7.81 -9.93
CA GLN A 93 14.66 -8.99 -9.38
C GLN A 93 13.14 -8.88 -9.50
N LEU A 94 12.55 -7.74 -9.12
CA LEU A 94 11.11 -7.52 -9.25
C LEU A 94 10.71 -7.39 -10.71
N ALA A 95 11.48 -6.65 -11.51
CA ALA A 95 11.26 -6.52 -12.94
C ALA A 95 11.20 -7.90 -13.60
N GLY A 96 12.12 -8.81 -13.29
CA GLY A 96 12.14 -10.18 -13.81
C GLY A 96 10.87 -11.00 -13.55
N LEU A 97 10.07 -10.63 -12.55
CA LEU A 97 8.80 -11.29 -12.19
C LEU A 97 7.55 -10.62 -12.78
N LEU A 98 7.70 -9.41 -13.34
CA LEU A 98 6.60 -8.61 -13.87
C LEU A 98 6.61 -8.54 -15.39
N GLY A 99 5.43 -8.53 -16.01
CA GLY A 99 5.26 -8.21 -17.42
C GLY A 99 5.49 -6.71 -17.71
N THR A 100 5.75 -6.35 -18.96
CA THR A 100 6.03 -4.96 -19.36
C THR A 100 4.95 -3.99 -18.89
N PHE A 101 3.67 -4.32 -19.14
CA PHE A 101 2.55 -3.46 -18.72
C PHE A 101 2.43 -3.31 -17.20
N GLU A 102 2.84 -4.32 -16.43
CA GLU A 102 2.79 -4.27 -14.97
C GLU A 102 3.88 -3.36 -14.41
N ARG A 103 5.08 -3.42 -15.01
CA ARG A 103 6.19 -2.50 -14.69
C ARG A 103 5.82 -1.05 -15.00
N ASP A 104 5.26 -0.81 -16.18
CA ASP A 104 4.82 0.53 -16.58
C ASP A 104 3.73 1.06 -15.63
N ALA A 105 2.73 0.22 -15.32
CA ALA A 105 1.65 0.60 -14.41
C ALA A 105 2.15 0.86 -12.97
N LEU A 106 3.13 0.07 -12.49
CA LEU A 106 3.77 0.29 -11.19
C LEU A 106 4.39 1.68 -11.12
N VAL A 107 5.20 2.05 -12.11
CA VAL A 107 5.87 3.36 -12.19
C VAL A 107 4.86 4.49 -12.34
N VAL A 108 3.82 4.31 -13.15
CA VAL A 108 2.74 5.31 -13.31
C VAL A 108 2.02 5.56 -11.99
N ARG A 109 1.68 4.51 -11.22
CA ARG A 109 1.02 4.66 -9.92
C ARG A 109 1.94 5.35 -8.90
N ALA A 110 3.22 4.97 -8.87
CA ALA A 110 4.21 5.62 -8.00
C ALA A 110 4.36 7.11 -8.31
N ARG A 111 4.46 7.48 -9.60
CA ARG A 111 4.51 8.87 -10.05
C ARG A 111 3.27 9.66 -9.62
N ALA A 112 2.08 9.13 -9.89
CA ALA A 112 0.83 9.80 -9.54
C ALA A 112 0.73 10.07 -8.03
N LEU A 113 1.17 9.11 -7.21
CA LEU A 113 1.15 9.25 -5.76
C LEU A 113 2.18 10.27 -5.25
N ALA A 114 3.40 10.25 -5.80
CA ALA A 114 4.45 11.22 -5.47
C ALA A 114 4.09 12.66 -5.87
N GLU A 115 3.49 12.84 -7.05
CA GLU A 115 3.04 14.15 -7.53
C GLU A 115 1.86 14.70 -6.71
N ALA A 116 0.97 13.82 -6.24
CA ALA A 116 -0.14 14.22 -5.38
C ALA A 116 0.32 14.63 -3.97
N GLY A 117 1.35 13.98 -3.41
CA GLY A 117 1.85 14.23 -2.06
C GLY A 117 0.87 13.87 -0.94
N ARG A 118 -0.22 13.19 -1.27
CA ARG A 118 -1.26 12.75 -0.33
C ARG A 118 -1.91 11.46 -0.82
N LEU A 119 -2.43 10.68 0.12
CA LEU A 119 -3.19 9.47 -0.18
C LEU A 119 -4.53 9.84 -0.86
N PRO A 120 -4.91 9.15 -1.95
CA PRO A 120 -6.15 9.39 -2.65
C PRO A 120 -7.36 8.89 -1.85
N ASP A 121 -8.52 9.44 -2.16
CA ASP A 121 -9.81 8.98 -1.66
C ASP A 121 -10.45 7.94 -2.63
N ASP A 122 -11.22 6.99 -2.10
CA ASP A 122 -12.13 6.16 -2.91
C ASP A 122 -13.56 6.71 -2.82
N PRO A 123 -13.98 7.59 -3.75
CA PRO A 123 -15.32 8.17 -3.71
C PRO A 123 -16.42 7.13 -3.94
N SER A 124 -16.07 5.92 -4.37
CA SER A 124 -17.04 4.85 -4.57
C SER A 124 -17.44 4.16 -3.27
N GLY A 125 -16.57 4.17 -2.25
CA GLY A 125 -16.73 3.42 -1.00
C GLY A 125 -16.79 1.89 -1.18
N ARG A 126 -16.45 1.38 -2.37
CA ARG A 126 -16.60 -0.05 -2.73
C ARG A 126 -15.28 -0.79 -2.82
N ARG A 127 -14.15 -0.12 -2.62
CA ARG A 127 -12.81 -0.72 -2.71
C ARG A 127 -12.33 -1.28 -1.38
N ILE A 128 -13.23 -1.81 -0.56
CA ILE A 128 -12.91 -2.48 0.69
C ILE A 128 -13.02 -4.00 0.46
N PRO A 129 -12.02 -4.81 0.83
CA PRO A 129 -12.08 -6.25 0.66
C PRO A 129 -13.00 -6.89 1.70
N TRP A 130 -13.47 -8.11 1.40
CA TRP A 130 -14.33 -8.88 2.30
C TRP A 130 -13.72 -10.27 2.56
N PRO A 131 -13.83 -10.82 3.78
CA PRO A 131 -14.27 -10.13 5.01
C PRO A 131 -13.31 -9.00 5.41
N LEU A 132 -13.72 -8.16 6.35
CA LEU A 132 -12.84 -7.11 6.87
C LEU A 132 -11.68 -7.67 7.70
N VAL A 133 -11.84 -8.90 8.23
CA VAL A 133 -10.86 -9.61 9.07
C VAL A 133 -10.12 -10.64 8.24
#